data_AF-A0AAD5DTV9-F1
#
_entry.id   AF-A0AAD5DTV9-F1
#
_cell.length_a   1.000
_cell.length_b   1.000
_cell.length_c   1.000
_cell.angle_alpha   90.00
_cell.angle_beta   90.00
_cell.angle_gamma   90.00
#
_symmetry.space_group_name_H-M   'P 1'
#
loop_
_entity.id
_entity.type
_entity.pdbx_description
1 polymer ?
#
loop_
_entity_poly.entity_id
_entity_poly.type
_entity_poly.pdbx_seq_one_letter_code
_entity_poly.pdbx_strand_id
1 'polypeptide(L)'
;MGGSLRRHKKHKPRIIKRQKKKRHVKSNVPQELVVNAAEIQEKLGAELEWDSDDHVEGNYQRAGLVADANAAFGRNKRRDVLKDKAEANPEQLDAEVQDDELRAACAKVRTTGKAAPKRLTTHQRQIVGRLLDAHGDDVAAMQHDRKLNPMQHSQGVLKAMIESFRYWKEGSGVDFRVPNKRLW
;
A
#
# COMPACT_ATOMS: atom_id res chain seq x y z
N MET A 1 21.33 11.87 -35.90
CA MET A 1 22.13 11.18 -36.95
C MET A 1 22.15 9.68 -36.67
N GLY A 2 21.07 8.97 -37.03
CA GLY A 2 20.94 7.53 -36.79
C GLY A 2 21.71 6.73 -37.84
N GLY A 3 22.82 6.10 -37.43
CA GLY A 3 23.61 5.24 -38.32
C GLY A 3 22.84 3.98 -38.77
N SER A 4 23.13 3.48 -39.97
CA SER A 4 22.39 2.35 -40.53
C SER A 4 22.49 1.09 -39.66
N LEU A 5 21.35 0.41 -39.48
CA LEU A 5 21.23 -0.85 -38.72
C LEU A 5 22.23 -1.93 -39.19
N ARG A 6 22.65 -1.86 -40.46
CA ARG A 6 23.62 -2.77 -41.06
C ARG A 6 25.02 -2.57 -40.49
N ARG A 7 25.46 -1.32 -40.28
CA ARG A 7 26.75 -1.03 -39.61
C ARG A 7 26.73 -1.49 -38.16
N HIS A 8 25.60 -1.30 -37.47
CA HIS A 8 25.45 -1.70 -36.08
C HIS A 8 25.52 -3.22 -35.86
N LYS A 9 25.07 -4.03 -36.83
CA LYS A 9 25.19 -5.50 -36.80
C LYS A 9 26.60 -5.99 -37.16
N LYS A 10 27.33 -5.27 -38.03
CA LYS A 10 28.69 -5.66 -38.47
C LYS A 10 29.75 -5.53 -37.36
N HIS A 11 29.58 -4.56 -36.46
CA HIS A 11 30.53 -4.30 -35.36
C HIS A 11 30.11 -4.89 -34.00
N LYS A 12 29.04 -5.69 -33.94
CA LYS A 12 28.70 -6.39 -32.68
C LYS A 12 29.71 -7.52 -32.43
N PRO A 13 30.42 -7.53 -31.30
CA PRO A 13 31.34 -8.62 -30.97
C PRO A 13 30.56 -9.93 -30.88
N ARG A 14 31.02 -10.95 -31.60
CA ARG A 14 30.42 -12.30 -31.54
C ARG A 14 30.84 -12.95 -30.22
N ILE A 15 29.95 -12.91 -29.23
CA ILE A 15 30.14 -13.61 -27.96
C ILE A 15 30.05 -15.11 -28.24
N ILE A 16 31.20 -15.77 -28.38
CA ILE A 16 31.27 -17.22 -28.43
C ILE A 16 30.94 -17.72 -27.03
N LYS A 17 29.69 -18.15 -26.80
CA LYS A 17 29.30 -18.83 -25.57
C LYS A 17 29.98 -20.20 -25.56
N ARG A 18 31.19 -20.28 -24.99
CA ARG A 18 31.81 -21.58 -24.66
C ARG A 18 30.87 -22.31 -23.71
N GLN A 19 30.33 -23.45 -24.15
CA GLN A 19 29.58 -24.36 -23.28
C GLN A 19 30.50 -24.72 -22.10
N LYS A 20 30.09 -24.39 -20.87
CA LYS A 20 30.85 -24.78 -19.67
C LYS A 20 30.89 -26.31 -19.63
N LYS A 21 32.09 -26.92 -19.54
CA LYS A 21 32.21 -28.37 -19.31
C LYS A 21 31.42 -28.70 -18.04
N LYS A 22 30.42 -29.59 -18.15
CA LYS A 22 29.71 -30.09 -16.96
C LYS A 22 30.73 -30.88 -16.13
N ARG A 23 31.08 -30.36 -14.95
CA ARG A 23 31.84 -31.11 -13.95
C ARG A 23 30.92 -32.21 -13.43
N HIS A 24 31.09 -33.44 -13.90
CA HIS A 24 30.51 -34.59 -13.20
C HIS A 24 31.35 -34.83 -11.94
N VAL A 25 30.98 -34.14 -10.86
CA VAL A 25 31.39 -34.53 -9.52
C VAL A 25 30.17 -35.19 -8.92
N LYS A 26 30.12 -36.53 -8.96
CA LYS A 26 29.33 -37.25 -7.97
C LYS A 26 30.14 -37.11 -6.67
N SER A 27 29.87 -36.08 -5.89
CA SER A 27 30.42 -35.98 -4.54
C SER A 27 29.75 -37.08 -3.74
N ASN A 28 30.37 -38.27 -3.70
CA ASN A 28 29.95 -39.29 -2.76
C ASN A 28 30.13 -38.70 -1.36
N VAL A 29 29.08 -38.79 -0.56
CA VAL A 29 29.15 -38.40 0.85
C VAL A 29 30.28 -39.22 1.49
N PRO A 30 31.22 -38.60 2.23
CA PRO A 30 32.28 -39.33 2.93
C PRO A 30 31.68 -40.45 3.79
N GLN A 31 32.21 -41.67 3.66
CA GLN A 31 31.69 -42.83 4.41
C GLN A 31 31.74 -42.61 5.92
N GLU A 32 32.72 -41.85 6.42
CA GLU A 32 32.85 -41.50 7.83
C GLU A 32 31.63 -40.74 8.37
N LEU A 33 30.99 -39.89 7.56
CA LEU A 33 29.77 -39.18 7.96
C LEU A 33 28.56 -40.11 8.02
N VAL A 34 28.55 -41.17 7.21
CA VAL A 34 27.46 -42.15 7.18
C VAL A 34 27.60 -43.14 8.34
N VAL A 35 28.82 -43.62 8.61
CA VAL A 35 29.10 -44.58 9.69
C VAL A 35 28.95 -43.91 11.06
N ASN A 36 29.43 -42.67 11.21
CA ASN A 36 29.40 -41.96 12.49
C ASN A 36 28.16 -41.07 12.66
N ALA A 37 27.14 -41.21 11.81
CA ALA A 37 25.97 -40.34 11.81
C ALA A 37 25.28 -40.27 13.19
N ALA A 38 25.11 -41.43 13.84
CA ALA A 38 24.48 -41.53 15.16
C ALA A 38 25.32 -40.84 16.25
N GLU A 39 26.64 -41.07 16.27
CA GLU A 39 27.53 -40.43 17.24
C GLU A 39 27.61 -38.90 17.04
N ILE A 40 27.55 -38.45 15.79
CA ILE A 40 27.54 -37.02 15.44
C ILE A 40 26.23 -36.38 15.92
N GLN A 41 25.09 -37.06 15.75
CA GLN A 41 23.79 -36.60 16.23
C GLN A 41 23.76 -36.50 17.76
N GLU A 42 24.27 -37.51 18.47
CA GLU A 42 24.36 -37.49 19.93
C GLU A 42 25.26 -36.35 20.45
N LYS A 43 26.40 -36.10 19.79
CA LYS A 43 27.32 -35.01 20.15
C LYS A 43 26.74 -33.62 19.88
N LEU A 44 25.94 -33.48 18.83
CA LEU A 44 25.33 -32.21 18.47
C LEU A 44 24.06 -31.92 19.30
N GLY A 45 23.43 -32.96 19.87
CA GLY A 45 22.23 -32.81 20.71
C GLY A 45 21.02 -32.22 19.96
N ALA A 46 21.06 -32.23 18.63
CA ALA A 46 20.03 -31.71 17.75
C ALA A 46 19.80 -32.69 16.59
N GLU A 47 18.55 -33.04 16.34
CA GLU A 47 18.17 -33.75 15.12
C GLU A 47 18.23 -32.76 13.96
N LEU A 48 19.23 -32.92 13.08
CA LEU A 48 19.32 -32.14 11.85
C LEU A 48 18.27 -32.63 10.86
N GLU A 49 17.04 -32.15 11.03
CA GLU A 49 15.99 -32.30 10.04
C GLU A 49 16.28 -31.32 8.88
N TRP A 50 16.59 -31.89 7.71
CA TRP A 50 16.87 -31.12 6.51
C TRP A 50 15.65 -31.08 5.61
N ASP A 51 15.01 -29.92 5.50
CA ASP A 51 13.87 -29.69 4.62
C ASP A 51 14.38 -29.39 3.19
N SER A 52 13.97 -30.18 2.20
CA SER A 52 14.39 -29.97 0.80
C SER A 52 13.71 -28.78 0.13
N ASP A 53 12.53 -28.40 0.62
CA ASP A 53 11.68 -27.41 -0.01
C ASP A 53 11.92 -26.00 0.57
N ASP A 54 12.58 -25.92 1.72
CA ASP A 54 12.94 -24.65 2.36
C ASP A 54 14.32 -24.10 1.90
N HIS A 55 14.60 -22.88 2.34
CA HIS A 55 15.81 -22.15 2.04
C HIS A 55 16.98 -22.73 2.83
N VAL A 56 18.14 -22.81 2.16
CA VAL A 56 19.40 -23.28 2.77
C VAL A 56 19.72 -22.52 4.06
N GLU A 57 19.53 -21.20 4.07
CA GLU A 57 19.72 -20.37 5.27
C GLU A 57 18.77 -20.74 6.41
N GLY A 58 17.50 -21.05 6.10
CA GLY A 58 16.50 -21.48 7.08
C GLY A 58 16.88 -22.81 7.74
N ASN A 59 17.34 -23.79 6.95
CA ASN A 59 17.81 -25.07 7.48
C ASN A 59 19.02 -24.91 8.41
N TYR A 60 20.00 -24.08 8.04
CA TYR A 60 21.15 -23.81 8.91
C TYR A 60 20.79 -23.03 10.17
N GLN A 61 19.79 -22.15 10.11
CA GLN A 61 19.25 -21.47 11.29
C GLN A 61 18.53 -22.44 12.23
N ARG A 62 17.67 -23.33 11.71
CA ARG A 62 16.97 -24.37 12.50
C ARG A 62 17.94 -25.33 13.17
N ALA A 63 19.01 -25.69 12.48
CA ALA A 63 20.10 -26.50 13.02
C ALA A 63 20.98 -25.76 14.04
N GLY A 64 20.72 -24.47 14.32
CA GLY A 64 21.51 -23.66 15.25
C GLY A 64 22.94 -23.35 14.78
N LEU A 65 23.26 -23.61 13.51
CA LEU A 65 24.59 -23.41 12.92
C LEU A 65 24.79 -21.97 12.42
N VAL A 66 23.70 -21.30 12.06
CA VAL A 66 23.70 -19.89 11.70
C VAL A 66 22.90 -19.14 12.76
N ALA A 67 23.60 -18.34 13.55
CA ALA A 67 22.97 -17.38 14.45
C ALA A 67 23.19 -15.97 13.90
N ASP A 68 22.18 -15.11 14.00
CA ASP A 68 22.38 -13.68 13.76
C ASP A 68 23.42 -13.17 14.77
N ALA A 69 24.58 -12.75 14.28
CA ALA A 69 25.69 -12.34 15.14
C ALA A 69 25.31 -11.20 16.08
N ASN A 70 24.37 -10.33 15.69
CA ASN A 70 23.87 -9.26 16.53
C ASN A 70 22.93 -9.78 17.62
N ALA A 71 22.15 -10.82 17.33
CA ALA A 71 21.28 -11.48 18.30
C ALA A 71 22.07 -12.38 19.27
N ALA A 72 23.05 -13.13 18.76
CA ALA A 72 23.80 -14.14 19.51
C ALA A 72 24.94 -13.57 20.36
N PHE A 73 25.68 -12.58 19.83
CA PHE A 73 26.89 -12.06 20.50
C PHE A 73 26.69 -10.69 21.14
N GLY A 74 25.50 -10.09 20.97
CA GLY A 74 24.84 -9.20 21.95
C GLY A 74 25.51 -7.90 22.37
N ARG A 75 26.74 -7.57 21.95
CA ARG A 75 27.43 -6.34 22.39
C ARG A 75 26.72 -5.05 21.94
N ASN A 76 25.92 -5.12 20.88
CA ASN A 76 25.17 -3.99 20.32
C ASN A 76 23.68 -4.36 20.06
N LYS A 77 23.05 -5.19 20.89
CA LYS A 77 21.60 -5.43 20.77
C LYS A 77 20.87 -4.13 21.12
N ARG A 78 20.66 -3.26 20.12
CA ARG A 78 19.76 -2.12 20.26
C ARG A 78 18.37 -2.70 20.43
N ARG A 79 17.69 -2.31 21.51
CA ARG A 79 16.28 -2.65 21.70
C ARG A 79 15.51 -2.08 20.51
N ASP A 80 14.84 -2.94 19.78
CA ASP A 80 14.03 -2.51 18.65
C ASP A 80 12.66 -2.14 19.20
N VAL A 81 12.56 -0.90 19.68
CA VAL A 81 11.37 -0.37 20.36
C VAL A 81 10.11 -0.52 19.50
N LEU A 82 10.26 -0.50 18.17
CA LEU A 82 9.15 -0.69 17.24
C LEU A 82 8.66 -2.14 17.22
N LYS A 83 9.57 -3.12 17.17
CA LYS A 83 9.20 -4.54 17.26
C LYS A 83 8.63 -4.89 18.62
N ASP A 84 9.28 -4.43 19.69
CA ASP A 84 8.81 -4.66 21.06
C ASP A 84 7.38 -4.11 21.26
N LYS A 85 7.07 -2.93 20.69
CA LYS A 85 5.71 -2.35 20.71
C LYS A 85 4.73 -3.11 19.81
N ALA A 86 5.16 -3.54 18.63
CA ALA A 86 4.32 -4.32 17.71
C ALA A 86 3.92 -5.67 18.31
N GLU A 87 4.84 -6.34 18.98
CA GLU A 87 4.61 -7.61 19.67
C GLU A 87 3.73 -7.42 20.92
N ALA A 88 3.94 -6.32 21.67
CA ALA A 88 3.17 -6.05 22.88
C ALA A 88 1.71 -5.66 22.60
N ASN A 89 1.45 -4.82 21.60
CA ASN A 89 0.10 -4.41 21.21
C ASN A 89 0.04 -4.03 19.72
N PRO A 90 -0.21 -5.00 18.82
CA PRO A 90 -0.26 -4.73 17.37
C PRO A 90 -1.36 -3.73 16.99
N GLU A 91 -2.49 -3.71 17.72
CA GLU A 91 -3.61 -2.81 17.46
C GLU A 91 -3.33 -1.35 17.86
N GLN A 92 -2.46 -1.12 18.84
CA GLN A 92 -2.14 0.23 19.31
C GLN A 92 -1.24 0.99 18.33
N LEU A 93 -0.38 0.30 17.59
CA LEU A 93 0.48 0.92 16.59
C LEU A 93 -0.31 1.66 15.51
N ASP A 94 -1.43 1.08 15.09
CA ASP A 94 -2.31 1.67 14.08
C ASP A 94 -3.06 2.89 14.60
N ALA A 95 -3.36 2.91 15.90
CA ALA A 95 -3.94 4.07 16.57
C ALA A 95 -2.91 5.18 16.79
N GLU A 96 -1.63 4.84 17.03
CA GLU A 96 -0.53 5.78 17.27
C GLU A 96 -0.16 6.60 16.03
N VAL A 97 -0.43 6.11 14.81
CA VAL A 97 -0.26 6.92 13.59
C VAL A 97 -1.34 8.00 13.55
N GLN A 98 -1.07 9.15 14.16
CA GLN A 98 -1.98 10.30 14.19
C GLN A 98 -2.00 11.06 12.85
N ASP A 99 -1.00 10.85 12.00
CA ASP A 99 -0.88 11.57 10.74
C ASP A 99 -1.84 11.01 9.66
N ASP A 100 -2.77 11.85 9.24
CA ASP A 100 -3.76 11.54 8.21
C ASP A 100 -3.14 11.34 6.82
N GLU A 101 -1.96 11.90 6.55
CA GLU A 101 -1.24 11.66 5.29
C GLU A 101 -0.66 10.24 5.24
N LEU A 102 -0.06 9.79 6.34
CA LEU A 102 0.44 8.42 6.47
C LEU A 102 -0.70 7.41 6.41
N ARG A 103 -1.83 7.69 7.06
CA ARG A 103 -3.03 6.86 6.94
C ARG A 103 -3.53 6.76 5.51
N ALA A 104 -3.60 7.88 4.80
CA ALA A 104 -4.04 7.90 3.40
C ALA A 104 -3.08 7.11 2.49
N ALA A 105 -1.77 7.22 2.69
CA ALA A 105 -0.76 6.45 1.96
C ALA A 105 -0.89 4.93 2.22
N CYS A 106 -1.23 4.55 3.45
CA CYS A 106 -1.48 3.16 3.85
C CYS A 106 -2.91 2.67 3.55
N ALA A 107 -3.70 3.39 2.75
CA ALA A 107 -5.10 3.09 2.42
C ALA A 107 -6.03 2.94 3.64
N LYS A 108 -5.70 3.59 4.77
CA LYS A 108 -6.53 3.65 5.97
C LYS A 108 -7.43 4.89 5.96
N VAL A 109 -8.54 4.82 6.70
CA VAL A 109 -9.46 5.96 6.84
C VAL A 109 -8.80 7.04 7.69
N ARG A 110 -8.87 8.29 7.22
CA ARG A 110 -8.41 9.47 7.97
C ARG A 110 -9.15 9.61 9.28
N THR A 111 -8.46 10.05 10.33
CA THR A 111 -9.05 10.40 11.63
C THR A 111 -10.13 11.46 11.49
N THR A 112 -9.88 12.45 10.63
CA THR A 112 -10.82 13.53 10.27
C THR A 112 -12.06 13.04 9.51
N GLY A 113 -12.10 11.77 9.12
CA GLY A 113 -13.21 11.18 8.38
C GLY A 113 -13.24 11.57 6.91
N LYS A 114 -14.42 11.45 6.29
CA LYS A 114 -14.62 11.90 4.91
C LYS A 114 -14.64 13.42 4.86
N ALA A 115 -13.99 14.00 3.86
CA ALA A 115 -14.02 15.44 3.64
C ALA A 115 -15.48 15.93 3.50
N ALA A 116 -15.75 17.12 4.06
CA ALA A 116 -17.06 17.74 3.95
C ALA A 116 -17.47 17.90 2.47
N PRO A 117 -18.74 17.68 2.12
CA PRO A 117 -19.20 17.79 0.75
C PRO A 117 -19.00 19.22 0.22
N LYS A 118 -18.81 19.36 -1.09
CA LYS A 118 -18.55 20.66 -1.71
C LYS A 118 -19.73 21.62 -1.51
N ARG A 119 -19.45 22.87 -1.10
CA ARG A 119 -20.48 23.92 -1.03
C ARG A 119 -21.06 24.21 -2.42
N LEU A 120 -22.39 24.32 -2.49
CA LEU A 120 -23.10 24.72 -3.69
C LEU A 120 -22.99 26.23 -3.93
N THR A 121 -23.01 26.64 -5.19
CA THR A 121 -23.16 28.05 -5.55
C THR A 121 -24.57 28.55 -5.19
N THR A 122 -24.74 29.87 -5.10
CA THR A 122 -26.04 30.49 -4.82
C THR A 122 -27.12 30.07 -5.81
N HIS A 123 -26.77 30.03 -7.10
CA HIS A 123 -27.69 29.60 -8.15
C HIS A 123 -28.04 28.11 -8.05
N GLN A 124 -27.05 27.25 -7.80
CA GLN A 124 -27.28 25.81 -7.59
C GLN A 124 -28.19 25.56 -6.39
N ARG A 125 -28.00 26.31 -5.30
CA ARG A 125 -28.84 26.23 -4.10
C ARG A 125 -30.30 26.54 -4.42
N GLN A 126 -30.56 27.58 -5.21
CA GLN A 126 -31.92 27.95 -5.61
C GLN A 126 -32.57 26.87 -6.50
N ILE A 127 -31.81 26.30 -7.45
CA ILE A 127 -32.30 25.21 -8.30
C ILE A 127 -32.64 23.98 -7.46
N VAL A 128 -31.72 23.55 -6.59
CA VAL A 128 -31.91 22.38 -5.73
C VAL A 128 -33.07 22.59 -4.75
N GLY A 129 -33.20 23.79 -4.18
CA GLY A 129 -34.36 24.15 -3.34
C GLY A 129 -35.68 23.97 -4.08
N ARG A 130 -35.79 24.53 -5.30
CA ARG A 130 -37.00 24.37 -6.14
C ARG A 130 -37.28 22.92 -6.50
N LEU A 131 -36.24 22.12 -6.77
CA LEU A 131 -36.39 20.70 -7.09
C LEU A 131 -36.88 19.90 -5.88
N LEU A 132 -36.35 20.17 -4.68
CA LEU A 132 -36.80 19.55 -3.43
C LEU A 132 -38.25 19.97 -3.09
N ASP A 133 -38.61 21.24 -3.30
CA ASP A 133 -39.96 21.74 -3.04
C ASP A 133 -41.00 21.08 -3.98
N ALA A 134 -40.62 20.79 -5.23
CA ALA A 134 -41.51 20.22 -6.23
C ALA A 134 -41.61 18.68 -6.19
N HIS A 135 -40.48 17.99 -6.01
CA HIS A 135 -40.38 16.53 -6.15
C HIS A 135 -40.02 15.80 -4.85
N GLY A 136 -39.78 16.53 -3.75
CA GLY A 136 -39.40 15.95 -2.47
C GLY A 136 -38.03 15.25 -2.56
N ASP A 137 -38.02 13.94 -2.34
CA ASP A 137 -36.79 13.11 -2.35
C ASP A 137 -36.66 12.23 -3.61
N ASP A 138 -37.59 12.34 -4.57
CA ASP A 138 -37.56 11.54 -5.79
C ASP A 138 -36.57 12.11 -6.82
N VAL A 139 -35.33 11.61 -6.76
CA VAL A 139 -34.24 12.01 -7.67
C VAL A 139 -34.52 11.62 -9.13
N ALA A 140 -35.29 10.56 -9.37
CA ALA A 140 -35.60 10.12 -10.73
C ALA A 140 -36.54 11.12 -11.40
N ALA A 141 -37.58 11.56 -10.68
CA ALA A 141 -38.48 12.61 -11.14
C ALA A 141 -37.74 13.94 -11.41
N MET A 142 -36.84 14.35 -10.50
CA MET A 142 -36.03 15.57 -10.67
C MET A 142 -35.14 15.56 -11.91
N GLN A 143 -34.60 14.39 -12.29
CA GLN A 143 -33.80 14.26 -13.49
C GLN A 143 -34.63 14.53 -14.74
N HIS A 144 -35.88 14.05 -14.76
CA HIS A 144 -36.78 14.21 -15.90
C HIS A 144 -37.43 15.59 -15.99
N ASP A 145 -37.40 16.39 -14.92
CA ASP A 145 -37.93 17.75 -14.92
C ASP A 145 -37.02 18.72 -15.69
N ARG A 146 -37.32 18.88 -16.99
CA ARG A 146 -36.55 19.77 -17.87
C ARG A 146 -36.65 21.25 -17.53
N LYS A 147 -37.68 21.66 -16.79
CA LYS A 147 -37.92 23.07 -16.48
C LYS A 147 -37.15 23.49 -15.24
N LEU A 148 -37.18 22.67 -14.19
CA LEU A 148 -36.49 22.94 -12.94
C LEU A 148 -35.02 22.48 -12.95
N ASN A 149 -34.65 21.52 -13.81
CA ASN A 149 -33.27 21.08 -14.03
C ASN A 149 -32.75 21.58 -15.40
N PRO A 150 -32.48 22.88 -15.57
CA PRO A 150 -32.08 23.46 -16.85
C PRO A 150 -30.75 22.88 -17.36
N MET A 151 -29.87 22.48 -16.44
CA MET A 151 -28.57 21.90 -16.76
C MET A 151 -28.61 20.38 -17.00
N GLN A 152 -29.79 19.76 -16.96
CA GLN A 152 -30.00 18.32 -17.19
C GLN A 152 -29.01 17.45 -16.39
N HIS A 153 -28.81 17.78 -15.11
CA HIS A 153 -27.94 17.02 -14.23
C HIS A 153 -28.40 15.57 -14.12
N SER A 154 -27.45 14.65 -14.15
CA SER A 154 -27.70 13.22 -13.94
C SER A 154 -28.09 12.95 -12.48
N GLN A 155 -28.71 11.79 -12.22
CA GLN A 155 -29.16 11.43 -10.87
C GLN A 155 -28.03 11.46 -9.84
N GLY A 156 -26.82 11.02 -10.21
CA GLY A 156 -25.68 11.03 -9.30
C GLY A 156 -25.24 12.45 -8.91
N VAL A 157 -25.28 13.38 -9.86
CA VAL A 157 -24.97 14.80 -9.60
C VAL A 157 -26.05 15.42 -8.72
N LEU A 158 -27.32 15.12 -8.98
CA LEU A 158 -28.43 15.60 -8.15
C LEU A 158 -28.34 15.07 -6.71
N LYS A 159 -28.00 13.79 -6.51
CA LYS A 159 -27.76 13.22 -5.16
C LYS A 159 -26.66 13.98 -4.43
N ALA A 160 -25.51 14.19 -5.09
CA ALA A 160 -24.41 14.93 -4.49
C ALA A 160 -24.80 16.38 -4.15
N MET A 161 -25.60 17.03 -5.00
CA MET A 161 -26.10 18.37 -4.73
C MET A 161 -27.08 18.40 -3.55
N ILE A 162 -27.98 17.43 -3.44
CA ILE A 162 -28.92 17.32 -2.32
C ILE A 162 -28.17 17.04 -1.01
N GLU A 163 -27.18 16.14 -1.02
CA GLU A 163 -26.31 15.88 0.12
C GLU A 163 -25.58 17.15 0.57
N SER A 164 -24.96 17.86 -0.37
CA SER A 164 -24.33 19.17 -0.11
C SER A 164 -25.32 20.19 0.46
N PHE A 165 -26.53 20.27 -0.10
CA PHE A 165 -27.57 21.21 0.32
C PHE A 165 -28.04 20.93 1.76
N ARG A 166 -28.25 19.65 2.11
CA ARG A 166 -28.65 19.23 3.46
C ARG A 166 -27.54 19.42 4.49
N TYR A 167 -26.30 19.17 4.10
CA TYR A 167 -25.13 19.36 4.95
C TYR A 167 -24.90 20.84 5.27
N TRP A 168 -24.90 21.70 4.25
CA TRP A 168 -24.67 23.14 4.39
C TRP A 168 -26.00 23.92 4.55
N LYS A 169 -26.62 23.86 5.74
CA LYS A 169 -27.82 24.64 6.08
C LYS A 169 -27.59 26.16 5.92
N GLU A 170 -28.66 26.94 5.76
CA GLU A 170 -28.56 28.40 5.78
C GLU A 170 -27.88 28.90 7.06
N GLY A 171 -26.91 29.80 6.91
CA GLY A 171 -26.08 30.32 8.02
C GLY A 171 -24.87 29.46 8.41
N SER A 172 -24.65 28.29 7.81
CA SER A 172 -23.60 27.33 8.22
C SER A 172 -22.15 27.66 7.81
N GLY A 173 -21.81 28.92 7.55
CA GLY A 173 -20.42 29.36 7.76
C GLY A 173 -19.89 30.50 6.89
N VAL A 174 -18.89 31.14 7.48
CA VAL A 174 -18.06 32.25 7.01
C VAL A 174 -17.67 32.05 5.55
N ASP A 175 -18.16 32.92 4.68
CA ASP A 175 -17.54 33.10 3.37
C ASP A 175 -16.10 33.52 3.65
N PHE A 176 -15.12 32.73 3.20
CA PHE A 176 -13.75 33.22 3.07
C PHE A 176 -13.80 34.28 1.96
N ARG A 177 -14.30 35.45 2.33
CA ARG A 177 -14.54 36.58 1.47
C ARG A 177 -13.15 37.06 1.11
N VAL A 178 -12.71 36.73 -0.10
CA VAL A 178 -11.57 37.43 -0.70
C VAL A 178 -11.89 38.92 -0.53
N PRO A 179 -11.04 39.71 0.14
CA PRO A 179 -11.26 41.14 0.28
C PRO A 179 -11.54 41.69 -1.11
N ASN A 180 -12.69 42.35 -1.27
CA ASN A 180 -13.12 42.85 -2.55
C ASN A 180 -12.05 43.85 -3.02
N LYS A 181 -11.21 43.47 -3.99
CA LYS A 181 -10.07 44.27 -4.49
C LYS A 181 -10.49 45.57 -5.17
N ARG A 182 -11.76 45.99 -5.06
CA ARG A 182 -12.34 47.20 -5.69
C ARG A 182 -12.35 48.42 -4.77
N LEU A 183 -11.46 48.49 -3.77
CA LEU A 183 -11.34 49.66 -2.89
C LEU A 183 -10.05 50.45 -3.09
N TRP A 184 -9.26 50.14 -4.13
CA TRP A 184 -8.07 50.88 -4.52
C TRP A 184 -8.17 51.16 -6.02
#